data_AF-A0A8H9MJD4-F1
#
_entry.id   AF-A0A8H9MJD4-F1
#
_cell.length_a   1.000
_cell.length_b   1.000
_cell.length_c   1.000
_cell.angle_alpha   90.00
_cell.angle_beta   90.00
_cell.angle_gamma   90.00
#
_symmetry.space_group_name_H-M   'P 1'
#
loop_
_entity.id
_entity.type
_entity.pdbx_description
1 polymer ?
#
loop_
_entity_poly.entity_id
_entity_poly.type
_entity_poly.pdbx_seq_one_letter_code
_entity_poly.pdbx_strand_id
1 'polypeptide(L)'
;MILMLAAAGCDVAFGPEPTATPTSAFPDLAPSPTIDIHPPTEIADDGPLFLEGVTNPTAAALPADSAFLPSMPTPDLSNRPILIETVLSSGVSVNGEVWLPGGRAPGVVLFGATFEQWAGFPSQLRQAGYSVVVFQWSRSITADDIAALVNAAALQPGVDPARVILIGAEAGADFALVACAGDSRCLGSVLLSPQSAENADAVMQAYNPRPILLAASEVDSASLRTANTLRQLATGSALLQPFDDAGRGTQILFNRPDMVTLILEFLATVTGTPR
;
A
#
# COMPACT_ATOMS: atom_id res chain seq x y z
N MET A 1 -61.10 8.73 -20.23
CA MET A 1 -60.20 7.56 -20.34
C MET A 1 -59.63 7.33 -18.94
N ILE A 2 -60.21 6.39 -18.20
CA ILE A 2 -59.93 6.14 -16.77
C ILE A 2 -58.79 5.12 -16.72
N LEU A 3 -57.64 5.51 -16.19
CA LEU A 3 -56.46 4.66 -16.05
C LEU A 3 -56.50 4.00 -14.65
N MET A 4 -56.81 2.70 -14.62
CA MET A 4 -56.71 1.85 -13.43
C MET A 4 -55.24 1.53 -13.14
N LEU A 5 -54.77 1.90 -11.95
CA LEU A 5 -53.48 1.47 -11.40
C LEU A 5 -53.70 0.21 -10.54
N ALA A 6 -53.15 -0.92 -10.94
CA ALA A 6 -53.15 -2.16 -10.18
C ALA A 6 -51.85 -2.27 -9.35
N ALA A 7 -51.99 -2.44 -8.04
CA ALA A 7 -50.88 -2.69 -7.12
C ALA A 7 -50.55 -4.19 -7.10
N ALA A 8 -49.33 -4.55 -7.49
CA ALA A 8 -48.79 -5.90 -7.34
C ALA A 8 -48.03 -5.99 -5.99
N GLY A 9 -48.42 -6.97 -5.17
CA GLY A 9 -47.82 -7.23 -3.86
C GLY A 9 -46.44 -7.90 -3.96
N CYS A 10 -45.56 -7.56 -3.01
CA CYS A 10 -44.25 -8.19 -2.83
C CYS A 10 -44.39 -9.53 -2.08
N ASP A 11 -44.04 -10.63 -2.74
CA ASP A 11 -43.69 -11.88 -2.06
C ASP A 11 -42.24 -11.78 -1.57
N VAL A 12 -42.07 -11.71 -0.25
CA VAL A 12 -40.75 -11.71 0.40
C VAL A 12 -40.37 -13.17 0.64
N ALA A 13 -39.64 -13.76 -0.31
CA ALA A 13 -39.07 -15.09 -0.13
C ALA A 13 -37.91 -15.01 0.88
N PHE A 14 -38.13 -15.57 2.07
CA PHE A 14 -37.08 -15.82 3.05
C PHE A 14 -36.01 -16.71 2.42
N GLY A 15 -34.75 -16.26 2.44
CA GLY A 15 -33.60 -16.98 1.89
C GLY A 15 -33.36 -18.34 2.57
N PRO A 16 -32.51 -19.19 1.98
CA PRO A 16 -32.22 -20.52 2.52
C PRO A 16 -31.68 -20.43 3.95
N GLU A 17 -32.12 -21.36 4.80
CA GLU A 17 -31.66 -21.47 6.18
C GLU A 17 -30.12 -21.48 6.25
N PRO A 18 -29.52 -20.79 7.24
CA PRO A 18 -28.08 -20.75 7.41
C PRO A 18 -27.52 -22.17 7.56
N THR A 19 -26.56 -22.52 6.70
CA THR A 19 -25.87 -23.80 6.74
C THR A 19 -25.13 -23.92 8.07
N ALA A 20 -25.42 -24.98 8.82
CA ALA A 20 -24.77 -25.26 10.11
C ALA A 20 -23.25 -25.32 9.93
N THR A 21 -22.53 -24.48 10.66
CA THR A 21 -21.07 -24.50 10.68
C THR A 21 -20.60 -25.78 11.37
N PRO A 22 -19.78 -26.62 10.73
CA PRO A 22 -19.24 -27.81 11.36
C PRO A 22 -18.26 -27.39 12.46
N THR A 23 -18.67 -27.54 13.72
CA THR A 23 -17.78 -27.42 14.87
C THR A 23 -16.86 -28.65 14.90
N SER A 24 -15.67 -28.55 14.32
CA SER A 24 -14.64 -29.57 14.53
C SER A 24 -14.08 -29.41 15.94
N ALA A 25 -14.47 -30.32 16.84
CA ALA A 25 -13.81 -30.48 18.13
C ALA A 25 -12.41 -31.05 17.87
N PHE A 26 -11.39 -30.19 17.88
CA PHE A 26 -10.01 -30.65 17.94
C PHE A 26 -9.74 -31.19 19.35
N PRO A 27 -9.02 -32.32 19.49
CA PRO A 27 -8.60 -32.79 20.80
C PRO A 27 -7.67 -31.76 21.44
N ASP A 28 -7.92 -31.47 22.72
CA ASP A 28 -7.08 -30.60 23.54
C ASP A 28 -5.65 -31.17 23.56
N LEU A 29 -4.71 -30.44 22.96
CA LEU A 29 -3.29 -30.80 23.03
C LEU A 29 -2.81 -30.48 24.45
N ALA A 30 -2.52 -31.52 25.23
CA ALA A 30 -1.92 -31.34 26.55
C ALA A 30 -0.57 -30.60 26.41
N PRO A 31 -0.30 -29.59 27.25
CA PRO A 31 0.96 -28.85 27.23
C PRO A 31 2.13 -29.81 27.47
N SER A 32 3.18 -29.69 26.64
CA SER A 32 4.41 -30.46 26.81
C SER A 32 5.08 -30.07 28.14
N PRO A 33 5.34 -31.02 29.07
CA PRO A 33 5.79 -30.72 30.42
C PRO A 33 7.30 -30.45 30.54
N THR A 34 8.05 -30.37 29.43
CA THR A 34 9.51 -30.24 29.51
C THR A 34 10.01 -29.13 28.61
N ILE A 35 10.47 -28.04 29.24
CA ILE A 35 11.35 -27.06 28.61
C ILE A 35 12.77 -27.59 28.84
N ASP A 36 13.37 -28.16 27.80
CA ASP A 36 14.77 -28.57 27.84
C ASP A 36 15.66 -27.35 27.58
N ILE A 37 16.05 -26.67 28.65
CA ILE A 37 16.99 -25.55 28.60
C ILE A 37 18.40 -26.13 28.70
N HIS A 38 18.98 -26.47 27.56
CA HIS A 38 20.42 -26.69 27.48
C HIS A 38 21.12 -25.32 27.39
N PRO A 39 21.84 -24.85 28.44
CA PRO A 39 22.78 -23.75 28.24
C PRO A 39 23.86 -24.21 27.24
N PRO A 40 24.32 -23.34 26.33
CA PRO A 40 25.41 -23.69 25.42
C PRO A 40 26.69 -23.89 26.26
N THR A 41 27.05 -25.14 26.52
CA THR A 41 28.26 -25.50 27.28
C THR A 41 29.49 -25.75 26.43
N GLU A 42 29.45 -25.49 25.11
CA GLU A 42 30.66 -25.57 24.28
C GLU A 42 31.06 -24.18 23.78
N ILE A 43 31.97 -23.55 24.53
CA ILE A 43 32.89 -22.57 23.97
C ILE A 43 33.93 -23.39 23.21
N ALA A 44 34.01 -23.24 21.88
CA ALA A 44 35.07 -23.84 21.09
C ALA A 44 36.42 -23.26 21.55
N ASP A 45 37.32 -24.11 22.03
CA ASP A 45 38.52 -23.72 22.78
C ASP A 45 39.69 -23.21 21.91
N ASP A 46 39.54 -23.13 20.58
CA ASP A 46 40.71 -22.98 19.68
C ASP A 46 40.64 -21.79 18.70
N GLY A 47 39.78 -20.79 18.94
CA GLY A 47 39.64 -19.60 18.07
C GLY A 47 40.05 -18.29 18.76
N PRO A 48 40.67 -17.31 18.05
CA PRO A 48 41.00 -16.01 18.63
C PRO A 48 39.74 -15.32 19.17
N LEU A 49 39.76 -14.99 20.46
CA LEU A 49 38.67 -14.47 21.30
C LEU A 49 38.21 -13.03 20.94
N PHE A 50 37.83 -12.79 19.68
CA PHE A 50 37.28 -11.51 19.22
C PHE A 50 35.95 -11.68 18.48
N LEU A 51 35.03 -12.47 19.04
CA LEU A 51 33.62 -12.38 18.66
C LEU A 51 32.97 -11.29 19.52
N GLU A 52 32.72 -10.12 18.92
CA GLU A 52 31.78 -9.13 19.46
C GLU A 52 30.44 -9.83 19.74
N GLY A 53 30.07 -9.92 21.02
CA GLY A 53 28.82 -10.57 21.45
C GLY A 53 28.98 -11.56 22.61
N VAL A 54 30.20 -11.97 22.94
CA VAL A 54 30.45 -12.75 24.17
C VAL A 54 30.57 -11.77 25.33
N THR A 55 29.76 -11.98 26.37
CA THR A 55 29.61 -11.12 27.55
C THR A 55 30.95 -10.59 28.05
N ASN A 56 31.21 -9.31 27.80
CA ASN A 56 32.36 -8.62 28.35
C ASN A 56 32.24 -8.65 29.89
N PRO A 57 33.12 -9.35 30.63
CA PRO A 57 33.02 -9.46 32.09
C PRO A 57 33.17 -8.11 32.80
N THR A 58 33.73 -7.10 32.12
CA THR A 58 33.78 -5.72 32.61
C THR A 58 32.41 -5.05 32.61
N ALA A 59 31.48 -5.45 31.72
CA ALA A 59 30.11 -4.95 31.71
C ALA A 59 29.25 -5.56 32.84
N ALA A 60 29.56 -6.78 33.28
CA ALA A 60 28.83 -7.49 34.33
C ALA A 60 29.28 -7.12 35.76
N ALA A 61 30.44 -6.48 35.94
CA ALA A 61 31.00 -6.12 37.24
C ALA A 61 30.59 -4.71 37.74
N LEU A 62 29.69 -4.04 37.03
CA LEU A 62 29.31 -2.66 37.30
C LEU A 62 28.15 -2.58 38.31
N PRO A 63 28.21 -1.67 39.30
CA PRO A 63 27.10 -1.43 40.22
C PRO A 63 25.83 -1.01 39.47
N ALA A 64 24.67 -1.41 39.98
CA ALA A 64 23.35 -1.12 39.37
C ALA A 64 23.09 0.36 39.08
N ASP A 65 23.80 1.27 39.76
CA ASP A 65 23.69 2.73 39.61
C ASP A 65 24.82 3.38 38.79
N SER A 66 25.66 2.58 38.13
CA SER A 66 26.67 3.13 37.23
C SER A 66 25.99 3.64 35.95
N ALA A 67 26.18 4.94 35.67
CA ALA A 67 25.63 5.62 34.52
C ALA A 67 26.25 5.07 33.22
N PHE A 68 25.71 3.96 32.74
CA PHE A 68 26.14 3.35 31.50
C PHE A 68 25.30 3.87 30.34
N LEU A 69 26.04 4.47 29.41
CA LEU A 69 25.68 4.94 28.08
C LEU A 69 25.03 6.33 28.07
N PRO A 70 25.58 7.29 27.29
CA PRO A 70 24.74 8.40 26.84
C PRO A 70 23.49 7.76 26.22
N SER A 71 22.31 8.26 26.55
CA SER A 71 21.07 7.85 25.89
C SER A 71 21.33 7.89 24.40
N MET A 72 21.54 6.72 23.78
CA MET A 72 21.60 6.67 22.34
C MET A 72 20.25 7.23 21.91
N PRO A 73 20.21 8.29 21.09
CA PRO A 73 18.94 8.78 20.61
C PRO A 73 18.26 7.57 19.99
N THR A 74 17.14 7.13 20.57
CA THR A 74 16.28 6.13 19.96
C THR A 74 16.08 6.65 18.54
N PRO A 75 16.46 5.88 17.50
CA PRO A 75 16.34 6.35 16.14
C PRO A 75 14.95 6.95 15.99
N ASP A 76 14.87 8.19 15.52
CA ASP A 76 13.59 8.83 15.30
C ASP A 76 12.90 8.08 14.15
N LEU A 77 12.18 7.03 14.51
CA LEU A 77 11.40 6.21 13.60
C LEU A 77 10.26 7.02 12.99
N SER A 78 9.94 8.22 13.51
CA SER A 78 8.96 9.09 12.88
C SER A 78 9.42 9.59 11.50
N ASN A 79 10.73 9.52 11.20
CA ASN A 79 11.29 10.05 9.97
C ASN A 79 11.81 9.01 8.98
N ARG A 80 11.73 7.71 9.29
CA ARG A 80 12.24 6.61 8.44
C ARG A 80 11.13 5.62 8.07
N PRO A 81 11.22 4.95 6.91
CA PRO A 81 10.31 3.87 6.58
C PRO A 81 10.53 2.67 7.48
N ILE A 82 9.46 1.92 7.74
CA ILE A 82 9.52 0.57 8.30
C ILE A 82 9.56 -0.40 7.11
N LEU A 83 10.59 -1.22 7.04
CA LEU A 83 10.68 -2.28 6.03
C LEU A 83 9.68 -3.38 6.37
N ILE A 84 8.91 -3.80 5.38
CA ILE A 84 7.97 -4.90 5.48
C ILE A 84 8.25 -5.92 4.37
N GLU A 85 7.88 -7.16 4.65
CA GLU A 85 7.91 -8.26 3.69
C GLU A 85 6.51 -8.86 3.63
N THR A 86 6.00 -9.08 2.41
CA THR A 86 4.69 -9.70 2.21
C THR A 86 4.80 -10.86 1.23
N VAL A 87 4.13 -11.96 1.54
CA VAL A 87 4.09 -13.14 0.66
C VAL A 87 2.82 -13.07 -0.18
N LEU A 88 2.99 -13.10 -1.50
CA LEU A 88 1.90 -13.12 -2.47
C LEU A 88 1.20 -14.49 -2.51
N SER A 89 0.01 -14.56 -3.12
CA SER A 89 -0.71 -15.82 -3.35
C SER A 89 0.11 -16.82 -4.17
N SER A 90 0.99 -16.32 -5.05
CA SER A 90 1.97 -17.10 -5.80
C SER A 90 3.14 -17.67 -4.96
N GLY A 91 3.16 -17.42 -3.64
CA GLY A 91 4.21 -17.89 -2.72
C GLY A 91 5.49 -17.07 -2.75
N VAL A 92 5.49 -15.92 -3.43
CA VAL A 92 6.68 -15.08 -3.53
C VAL A 92 6.62 -13.89 -2.63
N SER A 93 7.76 -13.65 -2.00
CA SER A 93 8.00 -12.48 -1.17
C SER A 93 8.21 -11.21 -2.00
N VAL A 94 7.56 -10.14 -1.56
CA VAL A 94 7.68 -8.77 -2.05
C VAL A 94 8.11 -7.89 -0.89
N ASN A 95 9.14 -7.09 -1.12
CA ASN A 95 9.59 -6.09 -0.16
C ASN A 95 8.75 -4.83 -0.28
N GLY A 96 8.50 -4.18 0.84
CA GLY A 96 7.83 -2.91 0.91
C GLY A 96 8.39 -1.99 1.99
N GLU A 97 8.00 -0.73 1.89
CA GLU A 97 8.26 0.31 2.87
C GLU A 97 6.94 0.89 3.36
N VAL A 98 6.81 1.06 4.68
CA VAL A 98 5.66 1.69 5.30
C VAL A 98 6.09 2.99 5.96
N TRP A 99 5.39 4.06 5.61
CA TRP A 99 5.57 5.40 6.16
C TRP A 99 4.30 5.78 6.94
N LEU A 100 4.38 5.76 8.26
CA LEU A 100 3.23 6.00 9.12
C LEU A 100 3.25 7.41 9.71
N PRO A 101 2.12 8.12 9.72
CA PRO A 101 1.96 9.28 10.59
C PRO A 101 1.79 8.80 12.04
N GLY A 102 1.76 9.74 13.01
CA GLY A 102 1.59 9.43 14.44
C GLY A 102 0.22 8.85 14.85
N GLY A 103 -0.56 8.30 13.92
CA GLY A 103 -1.91 7.79 14.14
C GLY A 103 -2.50 7.09 12.91
N ARG A 104 -3.79 6.74 12.99
CA ARG A 104 -4.51 6.11 11.86
C ARG A 104 -4.91 7.16 10.83
N ALA A 105 -4.53 6.94 9.57
CA ALA A 105 -4.73 7.86 8.47
C ALA A 105 -5.16 7.13 7.18
N PRO A 106 -5.74 7.84 6.19
CA PRO A 106 -5.99 7.27 4.88
C PRO A 106 -4.73 6.64 4.30
N GLY A 107 -4.88 5.44 3.71
CA GLY A 107 -3.81 4.69 3.09
C GLY A 107 -3.51 5.19 1.68
N VAL A 108 -2.24 5.36 1.34
CA VAL A 108 -1.77 5.60 -0.03
C VAL A 108 -0.83 4.47 -0.41
N VAL A 109 -1.15 3.72 -1.45
CA VAL A 109 -0.30 2.62 -1.95
C VAL A 109 0.39 3.06 -3.22
N LEU A 110 1.73 2.96 -3.25
CA LEU A 110 2.55 3.33 -4.40
C LEU A 110 2.99 2.10 -5.19
N PHE A 111 2.80 2.15 -6.51
CA PHE A 111 3.05 1.05 -7.44
C PHE A 111 3.94 1.45 -8.63
N GLY A 112 4.80 0.53 -9.07
CA GLY A 112 5.44 0.60 -10.39
C GLY A 112 6.81 1.25 -10.44
N ALA A 113 7.39 1.59 -9.29
CA ALA A 113 8.74 2.12 -9.21
C ALA A 113 9.44 1.63 -7.94
N THR A 114 10.77 1.63 -7.98
CA THR A 114 11.65 1.31 -6.84
C THR A 114 11.60 2.40 -5.76
N PHE A 115 12.07 2.09 -4.55
CA PHE A 115 12.15 3.06 -3.47
C PHE A 115 12.97 4.30 -3.87
N GLU A 116 14.08 4.09 -4.59
CA GLU A 116 14.95 5.16 -5.10
C GLU A 116 14.24 6.03 -6.13
N GLN A 117 13.43 5.44 -7.01
CA GLN A 117 12.68 6.16 -8.03
C GLN A 117 11.50 6.96 -7.48
N TRP A 118 10.94 6.57 -6.33
CA TRP A 118 9.96 7.41 -5.62
C TRP A 118 10.63 8.52 -4.79
N ALA A 119 11.89 8.32 -4.41
CA ALA A 119 12.71 9.26 -3.63
C ALA A 119 11.96 9.82 -2.41
N GLY A 120 11.88 11.16 -2.30
CA GLY A 120 11.25 11.84 -1.14
C GLY A 120 9.72 11.90 -1.19
N PHE A 121 9.07 11.39 -2.23
CA PHE A 121 7.62 11.50 -2.38
C PHE A 121 6.82 10.80 -1.26
N PRO A 122 7.16 9.56 -0.82
CA PRO A 122 6.48 8.92 0.32
C PRO A 122 6.58 9.73 1.61
N SER A 123 7.73 10.34 1.87
CA SER A 123 7.93 11.22 3.03
C SER A 123 7.02 12.46 2.96
N GLN A 124 6.84 13.05 1.78
CA GLN A 124 5.97 14.22 1.60
C GLN A 124 4.49 13.86 1.84
N LEU A 125 4.04 12.71 1.35
CA LEU A 125 2.70 12.18 1.62
C LEU A 125 2.49 11.92 3.12
N ARG A 126 3.48 11.33 3.81
CA ARG A 126 3.42 11.12 5.26
C ARG A 126 3.32 12.44 6.03
N GLN A 127 4.10 13.45 5.64
CA GLN A 127 4.04 14.79 6.22
C GLN A 127 2.67 15.47 6.00
N ALA A 128 1.99 15.15 4.89
CA ALA A 128 0.62 15.56 4.63
C ALA A 128 -0.44 14.73 5.39
N GLY A 129 -0.02 13.79 6.26
CA GLY A 129 -0.92 13.03 7.13
C GLY A 129 -1.47 11.75 6.53
N TYR A 130 -0.83 11.18 5.50
CA TYR A 130 -1.19 9.90 4.90
C TYR A 130 -0.33 8.75 5.44
N SER A 131 -0.91 7.55 5.53
CA SER A 131 -0.13 6.32 5.74
C SER A 131 0.26 5.76 4.38
N VAL A 132 1.55 5.72 4.07
CA VAL A 132 2.04 5.35 2.74
C VAL A 132 2.65 3.96 2.76
N VAL A 133 2.27 3.12 1.82
CA VAL A 133 2.88 1.80 1.61
C VAL A 133 3.45 1.76 0.19
N VAL A 134 4.73 1.46 0.06
CA VAL A 134 5.42 1.32 -1.22
C VAL A 134 5.78 -0.15 -1.37
N PHE A 135 5.42 -0.77 -2.50
CA PHE A 135 5.86 -2.13 -2.82
C PHE A 135 6.80 -2.11 -4.02
N GLN A 136 7.89 -2.87 -3.91
CA GLN A 136 8.84 -3.07 -4.99
C GLN A 136 8.81 -4.53 -5.44
N TRP A 137 8.59 -4.75 -6.74
CA TRP A 137 8.65 -6.07 -7.35
C TRP A 137 9.53 -6.05 -8.60
N SER A 138 10.20 -7.17 -8.87
CA SER A 138 11.18 -7.32 -9.96
C SER A 138 10.67 -8.17 -11.14
N ARG A 139 9.44 -8.69 -11.07
CA ARG A 139 8.92 -9.70 -12.00
C ARG A 139 7.46 -9.47 -12.35
N SER A 140 6.95 -10.19 -13.35
CA SER A 140 5.52 -10.14 -13.68
C SER A 140 4.68 -10.55 -12.47
N ILE A 141 3.70 -9.72 -12.13
CA ILE A 141 2.70 -9.98 -11.09
C ILE A 141 1.32 -10.14 -11.76
N THR A 142 0.45 -10.92 -11.12
CA THR A 142 -0.93 -11.14 -11.58
C THR A 142 -1.90 -10.16 -10.93
N ALA A 143 -3.14 -10.11 -11.43
CA ALA A 143 -4.21 -9.33 -10.78
C ALA A 143 -4.46 -9.77 -9.33
N ASP A 144 -4.38 -11.07 -9.05
CA ASP A 144 -4.53 -11.63 -7.70
C ASP A 144 -3.37 -11.21 -6.79
N ASP A 145 -2.14 -11.19 -7.30
CA ASP A 145 -0.99 -10.70 -6.55
C ASP A 145 -1.17 -9.21 -6.19
N ILE A 146 -1.69 -8.39 -7.11
CA ILE A 146 -1.94 -6.97 -6.86
C ILE A 146 -3.03 -6.78 -5.80
N ALA A 147 -4.12 -7.55 -5.88
CA ALA A 147 -5.16 -7.53 -4.85
C ALA A 147 -4.61 -7.94 -3.48
N ALA A 148 -3.71 -8.94 -3.43
CA ALA A 148 -3.01 -9.34 -2.22
C ALA A 148 -2.12 -8.21 -1.66
N LEU A 149 -1.41 -7.47 -2.51
CA LEU A 149 -0.62 -6.30 -2.10
C LEU A 149 -1.49 -5.18 -1.52
N VAL A 150 -2.60 -4.84 -2.18
CA VAL A 150 -3.53 -3.83 -1.64
C VAL A 150 -4.10 -4.27 -0.30
N ASN A 151 -4.45 -5.55 -0.15
CA ASN A 151 -4.89 -6.11 1.14
C ASN A 151 -3.80 -6.03 2.21
N ALA A 152 -2.56 -6.39 1.86
CA ALA A 152 -1.42 -6.31 2.77
C ALA A 152 -1.14 -4.88 3.21
N ALA A 153 -1.28 -3.89 2.31
CA ALA A 153 -1.17 -2.48 2.66
C ALA A 153 -2.30 -2.02 3.60
N ALA A 154 -3.55 -2.39 3.30
CA ALA A 154 -4.71 -2.02 4.12
C ALA A 154 -4.67 -2.60 5.55
N LEU A 155 -3.90 -3.67 5.76
CA LEU A 155 -3.70 -4.32 7.07
C LEU A 155 -2.54 -3.73 7.88
N GLN A 156 -1.73 -2.82 7.31
CA GLN A 156 -0.62 -2.23 8.04
C GLN A 156 -1.13 -1.38 9.23
N PRO A 157 -0.44 -1.42 10.39
CA PRO A 157 -0.76 -0.55 11.51
C PRO A 157 -0.78 0.92 11.08
N GLY A 158 -1.79 1.69 11.48
CA GLY A 158 -1.91 3.10 11.11
C GLY A 158 -2.52 3.36 9.73
N VAL A 159 -2.74 2.36 8.89
CA VAL A 159 -3.54 2.52 7.66
C VAL A 159 -5.03 2.42 8.00
N ASP A 160 -5.84 3.29 7.41
CA ASP A 160 -7.28 3.17 7.43
C ASP A 160 -7.79 2.32 6.25
N PRO A 161 -8.11 1.02 6.46
CA PRO A 161 -8.56 0.14 5.39
C PRO A 161 -9.81 0.61 4.65
N ALA A 162 -10.63 1.51 5.23
CA ALA A 162 -11.82 2.03 4.56
C ALA A 162 -11.52 3.19 3.59
N ARG A 163 -10.29 3.72 3.60
CA ARG A 163 -9.91 4.92 2.84
C ARG A 163 -8.55 4.71 2.20
N VAL A 164 -8.52 3.96 1.10
CA VAL A 164 -7.30 3.65 0.35
C VAL A 164 -7.28 4.42 -0.96
N ILE A 165 -6.14 4.97 -1.34
CA ILE A 165 -5.87 5.57 -2.64
C ILE A 165 -4.68 4.84 -3.26
N LEU A 166 -4.76 4.54 -4.55
CA LEU A 166 -3.67 3.91 -5.27
C LEU A 166 -2.99 4.94 -6.17
N ILE A 167 -1.66 4.97 -6.15
CA ILE A 167 -0.85 5.81 -7.02
C ILE A 167 0.11 4.89 -7.76
N GLY A 168 0.13 4.97 -9.08
CA GLY A 168 0.99 4.13 -9.88
C GLY A 168 1.76 4.93 -10.92
N ALA A 169 2.95 4.44 -11.26
CA ALA A 169 3.76 4.91 -12.36
C ALA A 169 3.92 3.82 -13.43
N GLU A 170 3.81 4.20 -14.70
CA GLU A 170 4.00 3.31 -15.85
C GLU A 170 3.07 2.08 -15.78
N ALA A 171 3.59 0.87 -15.91
CA ALA A 171 2.79 -0.35 -15.73
C ALA A 171 2.13 -0.41 -14.34
N GLY A 172 2.75 0.18 -13.31
CA GLY A 172 2.14 0.32 -12.00
C GLY A 172 0.91 1.22 -11.98
N ALA A 173 0.80 2.18 -12.90
CA ALA A 173 -0.40 3.00 -13.07
C ALA A 173 -1.57 2.16 -13.58
N ASP A 174 -1.32 1.31 -14.57
CA ASP A 174 -2.35 0.41 -15.10
C ASP A 174 -2.80 -0.59 -14.02
N PHE A 175 -1.87 -1.13 -13.24
CA PHE A 175 -2.18 -1.99 -12.09
C PHE A 175 -2.95 -1.27 -10.99
N ALA A 176 -2.58 -0.02 -10.65
CA ALA A 176 -3.31 0.79 -9.69
C ALA A 176 -4.76 1.01 -10.12
N LEU A 177 -5.01 1.25 -11.41
CA LEU A 177 -6.36 1.40 -11.95
C LEU A 177 -7.17 0.10 -11.81
N VAL A 178 -6.63 -1.03 -12.27
CA VAL A 178 -7.29 -2.34 -12.20
C VAL A 178 -7.58 -2.74 -10.75
N ALA A 179 -6.61 -2.56 -9.86
CA ALA A 179 -6.77 -2.86 -8.44
C ALA A 179 -7.85 -2.00 -7.80
N CYS A 180 -7.86 -0.70 -8.09
CA CYS A 180 -8.89 0.19 -7.59
C CYS A 180 -10.27 -0.21 -8.15
N ALA A 181 -10.35 -0.55 -9.43
CA ALA A 181 -11.60 -1.01 -10.05
C ALA A 181 -12.20 -2.22 -9.32
N GLY A 182 -11.37 -3.17 -8.89
CA GLY A 182 -11.79 -4.37 -8.15
C GLY A 182 -12.00 -4.19 -6.64
N ASP A 183 -11.59 -3.06 -6.05
CA ASP A 183 -11.65 -2.84 -4.60
C ASP A 183 -12.55 -1.65 -4.24
N SER A 184 -13.70 -1.92 -3.61
CA SER A 184 -14.66 -0.88 -3.20
C SER A 184 -14.15 0.06 -2.10
N ARG A 185 -13.05 -0.29 -1.41
CA ARG A 185 -12.39 0.57 -0.41
C ARG A 185 -11.51 1.65 -1.06
N CYS A 186 -11.19 1.47 -2.34
CA CYS A 186 -10.39 2.43 -3.07
C CYS A 186 -11.23 3.68 -3.39
N LEU A 187 -10.81 4.83 -2.89
CA LEU A 187 -11.52 6.10 -3.03
C LEU A 187 -11.21 6.81 -4.35
N GLY A 188 -10.04 6.56 -4.93
CA GLY A 188 -9.56 7.21 -6.15
C GLY A 188 -8.20 6.69 -6.57
N SER A 189 -7.70 7.13 -7.72
CA SER A 189 -6.41 6.70 -8.24
C SER A 189 -5.64 7.84 -8.91
N VAL A 190 -4.31 7.80 -8.80
CA VAL A 190 -3.39 8.72 -9.48
C VAL A 190 -2.50 7.91 -10.43
N LEU A 191 -2.56 8.22 -11.72
CA LEU A 191 -1.85 7.48 -12.76
C LEU A 191 -0.77 8.36 -13.41
N LEU A 192 0.50 8.01 -13.21
CA LEU A 192 1.65 8.68 -13.81
C LEU A 192 2.12 7.89 -15.03
N SER A 193 1.95 8.43 -16.23
CA SER A 193 2.24 7.78 -17.51
C SER A 193 1.61 6.38 -17.66
N PRO A 194 0.28 6.23 -17.59
CA PRO A 194 -0.37 4.93 -17.83
C PRO A 194 -0.06 4.41 -19.24
N GLN A 195 0.24 3.12 -19.37
CA GLN A 195 0.81 2.57 -20.61
C GLN A 195 -0.25 1.85 -21.45
N SER A 196 -1.22 1.20 -20.82
CA SER A 196 -2.22 0.38 -21.49
C SER A 196 -3.63 0.96 -21.42
N ALA A 197 -4.29 0.99 -22.58
CA ALA A 197 -5.74 1.20 -22.69
C ALA A 197 -6.49 -0.11 -22.99
N GLU A 198 -5.81 -1.26 -22.90
CA GLU A 198 -6.43 -2.55 -23.16
C GLU A 198 -7.51 -2.82 -22.12
N ASN A 199 -8.71 -3.20 -22.57
CA ASN A 199 -9.89 -3.40 -21.73
C ASN A 199 -10.28 -2.16 -20.89
N ALA A 200 -9.85 -0.96 -21.28
CA ALA A 200 -10.14 0.27 -20.54
C ALA A 200 -11.65 0.47 -20.32
N ASP A 201 -12.51 0.13 -21.28
CA ASP A 201 -13.96 0.22 -21.11
C ASP A 201 -14.47 -0.61 -19.92
N ALA A 202 -14.07 -1.88 -19.84
CA ALA A 202 -14.48 -2.80 -18.78
C ALA A 202 -13.90 -2.38 -17.42
N VAL A 203 -12.62 -2.00 -17.39
CA VAL A 203 -11.95 -1.54 -16.16
C VAL A 203 -12.59 -0.24 -15.67
N MET A 204 -12.83 0.73 -16.56
CA MET A 204 -13.45 2.00 -16.19
C MET A 204 -14.92 1.82 -15.78
N GLN A 205 -15.65 0.88 -16.37
CA GLN A 205 -17.01 0.56 -15.92
C GLN A 205 -17.03 0.11 -14.44
N ALA A 206 -16.06 -0.70 -14.01
CA ALA A 206 -15.93 -1.11 -12.61
C ALA A 206 -15.30 -0.03 -11.70
N TYR A 207 -14.44 0.82 -12.24
CA TYR A 207 -13.81 1.92 -11.52
C TYR A 207 -14.78 3.08 -11.22
N ASN A 208 -15.64 3.41 -12.16
CA ASN A 208 -16.54 4.56 -12.08
C ASN A 208 -17.53 4.47 -10.90
N PRO A 209 -17.96 5.61 -10.32
CA PRO A 209 -17.65 7.00 -10.69
C PRO A 209 -16.53 7.64 -9.85
N ARG A 210 -15.55 6.85 -9.38
CA ARG A 210 -14.51 7.34 -8.46
C ARG A 210 -13.60 8.40 -9.12
N PRO A 211 -13.07 9.38 -8.35
CA PRO A 211 -12.17 10.39 -8.89
C PRO A 211 -10.83 9.81 -9.35
N ILE A 212 -10.34 10.27 -10.51
CA ILE A 212 -9.05 9.88 -11.08
C ILE A 212 -8.21 11.10 -11.44
N LEU A 213 -6.92 11.06 -11.10
CA LEU A 213 -5.90 12.01 -11.55
C LEU A 213 -4.98 11.30 -12.54
N LEU A 214 -4.80 11.90 -13.71
CA LEU A 214 -4.01 11.38 -14.81
C LEU A 214 -2.92 12.39 -15.12
N ALA A 215 -1.66 11.95 -15.20
CA ALA A 215 -0.56 12.79 -15.62
C ALA A 215 0.32 12.05 -16.64
N ALA A 216 0.71 12.75 -17.70
CA ALA A 216 1.61 12.24 -18.71
C ALA A 216 2.33 13.41 -19.37
N SER A 217 3.56 13.18 -19.84
CA SER A 217 4.28 14.20 -20.60
C SER A 217 3.91 14.20 -22.08
N GLU A 218 3.99 15.35 -22.73
CA GLU A 218 3.80 15.49 -24.18
C GLU A 218 4.86 14.72 -24.98
N VAL A 219 6.09 14.61 -24.46
CA VAL A 219 7.13 13.77 -25.07
C VAL A 219 6.84 12.27 -24.90
N ASP A 220 5.97 11.89 -23.96
CA ASP A 220 5.44 10.54 -23.78
C ASP A 220 4.06 10.40 -24.42
N SER A 221 4.00 10.64 -25.73
CA SER A 221 2.74 10.72 -26.49
C SER A 221 1.88 9.45 -26.41
N ALA A 222 2.49 8.28 -26.19
CA ALA A 222 1.78 7.03 -25.98
C ALA A 222 0.97 7.06 -24.67
N SER A 223 1.64 7.35 -23.54
CA SER A 223 0.97 7.43 -22.25
C SER A 223 -0.03 8.59 -22.18
N LEU A 224 0.26 9.72 -22.85
CA LEU A 224 -0.68 10.84 -22.96
C LEU A 224 -1.96 10.46 -23.73
N ARG A 225 -1.84 9.63 -24.77
CA ARG A 225 -3.00 9.10 -25.50
C ARG A 225 -3.82 8.18 -24.59
N THR A 226 -3.17 7.26 -23.88
CA THR A 226 -3.82 6.37 -22.92
C THR A 226 -4.56 7.16 -21.83
N ALA A 227 -3.89 8.16 -21.24
CA ALA A 227 -4.49 9.04 -20.24
C ALA A 227 -5.72 9.79 -20.80
N ASN A 228 -5.68 10.28 -22.04
CA ASN A 228 -6.84 10.91 -22.67
C ASN A 228 -8.00 9.93 -22.87
N THR A 229 -7.73 8.69 -23.30
CA THR A 229 -8.76 7.65 -23.41
C THR A 229 -9.43 7.39 -22.06
N LEU A 230 -8.65 7.18 -21.00
CA LEU A 230 -9.18 6.95 -19.64
C LEU A 230 -10.03 8.12 -19.15
N ARG A 231 -9.61 9.37 -19.40
CA ARG A 231 -10.40 10.56 -19.06
C ARG A 231 -11.76 10.57 -19.75
N GLN A 232 -11.83 10.16 -21.03
CA GLN A 232 -13.10 10.14 -21.78
C GLN A 232 -14.06 9.06 -21.27
N LEU A 233 -13.53 7.97 -20.72
CA LEU A 233 -14.30 6.87 -20.15
C LEU A 233 -14.73 7.09 -18.70
N ALA A 234 -14.10 8.04 -18.01
CA ALA A 234 -14.47 8.39 -16.63
C ALA A 234 -15.83 9.09 -16.61
N THR A 235 -16.72 8.60 -15.74
CA THR A 235 -18.01 9.23 -15.44
C THR A 235 -17.97 10.08 -14.17
N GLY A 236 -16.93 9.90 -13.35
CA GLY A 236 -16.62 10.71 -12.18
C GLY A 236 -15.73 11.92 -12.48
N SER A 237 -15.18 12.51 -11.42
CA SER A 237 -14.18 13.58 -11.56
C SER A 237 -12.89 13.02 -12.18
N ALA A 238 -12.51 13.48 -13.37
CA ALA A 238 -11.27 13.10 -14.03
C ALA A 238 -10.43 14.33 -14.34
N LEU A 239 -9.29 14.45 -13.65
CA LEU A 239 -8.32 15.51 -13.90
C LEU A 239 -7.18 14.96 -14.75
N LEU A 240 -6.93 15.57 -15.90
CA LEU A 240 -5.77 15.27 -16.73
C LEU A 240 -4.82 16.47 -16.69
N GLN A 241 -3.59 16.22 -16.23
CA GLN A 241 -2.51 17.18 -16.21
C GLN A 241 -1.45 16.77 -17.25
N PRO A 242 -1.49 17.34 -18.47
CA PRO A 242 -0.38 17.20 -19.40
C PRO A 242 0.81 18.04 -18.92
N PHE A 243 2.02 17.55 -19.18
CA PHE A 243 3.24 18.30 -18.90
C PHE A 243 4.17 18.35 -20.11
N ASP A 244 4.68 19.54 -20.39
CA ASP A 244 5.81 19.70 -21.30
C ASP A 244 7.09 19.17 -20.65
N ASP A 245 7.85 18.41 -21.44
CA ASP A 245 9.17 17.81 -21.13
C ASP A 245 9.37 17.27 -19.69
N ALA A 246 8.39 16.52 -19.17
CA ALA A 246 8.42 15.98 -17.80
C ALA A 246 8.99 14.56 -17.70
N GLY A 247 9.27 13.91 -18.82
CA GLY A 247 9.70 12.51 -18.86
C GLY A 247 8.54 11.53 -18.62
N ARG A 248 8.83 10.39 -17.97
CA ARG A 248 7.87 9.28 -17.79
C ARG A 248 7.75 8.83 -16.34
N GLY A 249 6.56 8.38 -15.94
CA GLY A 249 6.34 7.73 -14.64
C GLY A 249 6.70 8.66 -13.48
N THR A 250 7.55 8.19 -12.56
CA THR A 250 7.97 8.99 -11.40
C THR A 250 8.88 10.16 -11.78
N GLN A 251 9.50 10.17 -12.97
CA GLN A 251 10.31 11.31 -13.44
C GLN A 251 9.49 12.61 -13.46
N ILE A 252 8.18 12.51 -13.71
CA ILE A 252 7.25 13.64 -13.68
C ILE A 252 7.30 14.33 -12.31
N LEU A 253 7.42 13.59 -11.21
CA LEU A 253 7.47 14.18 -9.87
C LEU A 253 8.73 15.01 -9.61
N PHE A 254 9.85 14.66 -10.27
CA PHE A 254 11.12 15.36 -10.12
C PHE A 254 11.23 16.56 -11.04
N ASN A 255 10.84 16.35 -12.30
CA ASN A 255 10.95 17.38 -13.33
C ASN A 255 9.86 18.45 -13.18
N ARG A 256 8.71 18.08 -12.57
CA ARG A 256 7.55 18.94 -12.35
C ARG A 256 7.10 18.90 -10.89
N PRO A 257 7.74 19.68 -10.00
CA PRO A 257 7.38 19.73 -8.57
C PRO A 257 5.93 20.15 -8.30
N ASP A 258 5.32 20.90 -9.24
CA ASP A 258 3.90 21.24 -9.23
C ASP A 258 2.99 20.01 -9.26
N MET A 259 3.47 18.88 -9.79
CA MET A 259 2.73 17.61 -9.75
C MET A 259 2.52 17.10 -8.33
N VAL A 260 3.50 17.26 -7.44
CA VAL A 260 3.36 16.81 -6.04
C VAL A 260 2.27 17.62 -5.34
N THR A 261 2.26 18.94 -5.54
CA THR A 261 1.19 19.82 -5.02
C THR A 261 -0.17 19.38 -5.56
N LEU A 262 -0.29 19.13 -6.86
CA LEU A 262 -1.54 18.68 -7.47
C LEU A 262 -2.04 17.35 -6.90
N ILE A 263 -1.14 16.38 -6.67
CA ILE A 263 -1.50 15.11 -6.03
C ILE A 263 -2.02 15.34 -4.63
N LEU A 264 -1.33 16.15 -3.81
CA LEU A 264 -1.77 16.43 -2.45
C LEU A 264 -3.16 17.11 -2.42
N GLU A 265 -3.43 18.03 -3.34
CA GLU A 265 -4.75 18.66 -3.45
C GLU A 265 -5.84 17.68 -3.88
N PHE A 266 -5.52 16.79 -4.81
CA PHE A 266 -6.42 15.71 -5.22
C PHE A 266 -6.71 14.77 -4.03
N LEU A 267 -5.68 14.32 -3.31
CA LEU A 267 -5.83 13.44 -2.16
C LEU A 267 -6.69 14.08 -1.07
N ALA A 268 -6.44 15.35 -0.72
CA ALA A 268 -7.21 16.07 0.28
C ALA A 268 -8.71 16.14 -0.10
N THR A 269 -8.99 16.36 -1.38
CA THR A 269 -10.36 16.40 -1.93
C THR A 269 -11.03 15.03 -1.81
N VAL A 270 -10.33 13.95 -2.15
CA VAL A 270 -10.88 12.59 -2.14
C VAL A 270 -11.05 12.06 -0.72
N THR A 271 -10.15 12.38 0.22
CA THR A 271 -10.23 11.89 1.60
C THR A 271 -11.04 12.78 2.53
N GLY A 272 -11.43 13.97 2.08
CA GLY A 272 -12.10 14.97 2.91
C GLY A 272 -11.21 15.49 4.05
N THR A 273 -9.89 15.39 3.91
CA THR A 273 -8.95 15.85 4.93
C THR A 273 -8.81 17.38 4.83
N PRO A 274 -9.07 18.15 5.90
CA PRO A 274 -8.87 19.60 5.87
C PRO A 274 -7.38 19.94 5.72
N ARG A 275 -7.10 21.02 4.97
CA ARG A 275 -5.75 21.56 4.74
C ARG A 275 -5.13 22.13 6.00
#